data_AF-A0A524FBC5-F1
#
_entry.id   AF-A0A524FBC5-F1
#
_cell.length_a   1.000
_cell.length_b   1.000
_cell.length_c   1.000
_cell.angle_alpha   90.00
_cell.angle_beta   90.00
_cell.angle_gamma   90.00
#
_symmetry.space_group_name_H-M   'P 1'
#
loop_
_entity.id
_entity.type
_entity.pdbx_description
1 polymer ?
#
loop_
_entity_poly.entity_id
_entity_poly.type
_entity_poly.pdbx_seq_one_letter_code
_entity_poly.pdbx_strand_id
1 'polypeptide(L)'
;MEKEEFLKLLPKLIRENDEVKGAIITALSGVVATKEDITRMIEHSDRRFERLVEQMNKGFEEARKERLQIDAKLETIGRRSGVNLENTILYLLQDKLIQENIQESEIKKEYLIDKEGKIFWKNYNTDIDVLIKDSKTILIEIKYSADNRDGYHLLKNAELFKYQFNQEYDGLMIICLEITQFNL
;
A
#
# COMPACT_ATOMS: atom_id res chain seq x y z
N MET A 1 -25.16 6.45 40.72
CA MET A 1 -24.11 7.11 39.93
C MET A 1 -24.49 6.95 38.47
N GLU A 2 -24.61 8.05 37.75
CA GLU A 2 -24.92 8.00 36.31
C GLU A 2 -23.69 7.56 35.51
N LYS A 3 -23.91 6.98 34.32
CA LYS A 3 -22.85 6.48 33.43
C LYS A 3 -21.80 7.56 33.14
N GLU A 4 -22.24 8.78 32.83
CA GLU A 4 -21.37 9.94 32.60
C GLU A 4 -20.47 10.28 33.79
N GLU A 5 -21.00 10.13 35.00
CA GLU A 5 -20.29 10.44 36.24
C GLU A 5 -19.25 9.36 36.55
N PHE A 6 -19.59 8.09 36.31
CA PHE A 6 -18.67 6.97 36.44
C PHE A 6 -17.51 7.06 35.43
N LEU A 7 -17.80 7.40 34.17
CA LEU A 7 -16.78 7.55 33.13
C LEU A 7 -15.77 8.66 33.45
N LYS A 8 -16.20 9.72 34.15
CA LYS A 8 -15.30 10.79 34.63
C LYS A 8 -14.42 10.35 35.80
N LEU A 9 -14.90 9.44 36.64
CA LEU A 9 -14.19 8.91 37.81
C LEU A 9 -13.22 7.77 37.46
N LEU A 10 -13.51 7.03 36.39
CA LEU A 10 -12.77 5.86 35.92
C LEU A 10 -11.25 6.10 35.77
N PRO A 11 -10.77 7.17 35.09
CA PRO A 11 -9.33 7.41 34.92
C PRO A 11 -8.60 7.60 36.25
N LYS A 12 -9.28 8.19 37.24
CA LYS A 12 -8.72 8.44 38.58
C LYS A 12 -8.63 7.13 39.38
N LEU A 13 -9.69 6.32 39.35
CA LEU A 13 -9.72 4.99 39.99
C LEU A 13 -8.65 4.04 39.43
N ILE A 14 -8.42 4.04 38.11
CA ILE A 14 -7.38 3.22 37.48
C ILE A 14 -5.97 3.65 37.93
N ARG A 15 -5.74 4.93 38.20
CA ARG A 15 -4.43 5.44 38.62
C ARG A 15 -4.15 5.23 40.11
N GLU A 16 -5.16 5.42 40.94
CA GLU A 16 -4.99 5.55 42.39
C GLU A 16 -5.33 4.26 43.16
N ASN A 17 -6.01 3.29 42.54
CA ASN A 17 -6.41 2.05 43.21
C ASN A 17 -5.88 0.80 42.48
N ASP A 18 -4.92 0.13 43.11
CA ASP A 18 -4.26 -1.06 42.56
C ASP A 18 -5.16 -2.30 42.47
N GLU A 19 -6.17 -2.40 43.35
CA GLU A 19 -7.14 -3.50 43.35
C GLU A 19 -8.10 -3.38 42.15
N VAL A 20 -8.57 -2.16 41.88
CA VAL A 20 -9.37 -1.83 40.68
C VAL A 20 -8.56 -2.02 39.41
N LYS A 21 -7.30 -1.55 39.39
CA LYS A 21 -6.39 -1.76 38.25
C LYS A 21 -6.18 -3.25 37.99
N GLY A 22 -5.92 -4.04 39.03
CA GLY A 22 -5.74 -5.50 38.95
C GLY A 22 -6.97 -6.21 38.40
N ALA A 23 -8.16 -5.91 38.92
CA ALA A 23 -9.41 -6.50 38.45
C ALA A 23 -9.71 -6.18 36.98
N ILE A 24 -9.42 -4.96 36.53
CA ILE A 24 -9.55 -4.56 35.13
C ILE A 24 -8.57 -5.33 34.25
N ILE A 25 -7.29 -5.44 34.65
CA ILE A 25 -6.28 -6.19 33.90
C ILE A 25 -6.70 -7.66 33.77
N THR A 26 -7.15 -8.30 34.85
CA THR A 26 -7.61 -9.70 34.83
C THR A 26 -8.86 -9.90 33.98
N ALA A 27 -9.82 -8.98 34.03
CA ALA A 27 -11.03 -9.05 33.19
C ALA A 27 -10.71 -8.88 31.69
N LEU A 28 -9.65 -8.13 31.38
CA LEU A 28 -9.25 -7.77 30.02
C LEU A 28 -8.18 -8.69 29.43
N SER A 29 -7.44 -9.46 30.24
CA SER A 29 -6.26 -10.25 29.82
C SER A 29 -6.55 -11.40 28.83
N GLY A 30 -7.80 -11.62 28.45
CA GLY A 30 -8.20 -12.57 27.40
C GLY A 30 -9.09 -11.95 26.31
N VAL A 31 -9.37 -10.65 26.36
CA VAL A 31 -10.34 -9.98 25.48
C VAL A 31 -9.69 -8.84 24.67
N VAL A 32 -8.60 -8.26 25.17
CA VAL A 32 -7.89 -7.17 24.50
C VAL A 32 -6.41 -7.50 24.36
N ALA A 33 -5.86 -7.21 23.18
CA ALA A 33 -4.45 -7.35 22.89
C ALA A 33 -3.62 -6.43 23.80
N THR A 34 -2.56 -6.96 24.41
CA THR A 34 -1.62 -6.15 25.19
C THR A 34 -0.76 -5.27 24.28
N LYS A 35 -0.08 -4.27 24.85
CA LYS A 35 0.87 -3.44 24.09
C LYS A 35 1.96 -4.31 23.46
N GLU A 36 2.43 -5.33 24.17
CA GLU A 36 3.41 -6.29 23.69
C GLU A 36 2.85 -7.17 22.56
N ASP A 37 1.56 -7.54 22.60
CA ASP A 37 0.91 -8.26 21.50
C ASP A 37 0.82 -7.40 20.24
N ILE A 38 0.43 -6.14 20.39
CA ILE A 38 0.38 -5.17 19.28
C ILE A 38 1.78 -4.94 18.71
N THR A 39 2.79 -4.78 19.56
CA THR A 39 4.18 -4.57 19.12
C THR A 39 4.71 -5.80 18.38
N ARG A 40 4.47 -7.01 18.91
CA ARG A 40 4.82 -8.26 18.22
C ARG A 40 4.10 -8.41 16.88
N MET A 41 2.82 -8.04 16.82
CA MET A 41 2.07 -8.01 15.57
C MET A 41 2.72 -7.07 14.56
N ILE A 42 3.02 -5.82 14.96
CA ILE A 42 3.67 -4.83 14.10
C ILE A 42 5.03 -5.35 13.61
N GLU A 43 5.90 -5.84 14.48
CA GLU A 43 7.22 -6.36 14.08
C GLU A 43 7.14 -7.57 13.15
N HIS A 44 6.16 -8.46 13.35
CA HIS A 44 5.95 -9.59 12.46
C HIS A 44 5.39 -9.13 11.11
N SER A 45 4.53 -8.12 11.14
CA SER A 45 3.93 -7.45 9.98
C SER A 45 4.97 -6.72 9.13
N ASP A 46 5.93 -6.03 9.77
CA ASP A 46 7.03 -5.32 9.11
C ASP A 46 7.98 -6.31 8.44
N ARG A 47 8.36 -7.38 9.13
CA ARG A 47 9.20 -8.45 8.55
C ARG A 47 8.54 -9.11 7.33
N ARG A 48 7.22 -9.28 7.34
CA ARG A 48 6.49 -9.82 6.16
C ARG A 48 6.49 -8.83 5.00
N PHE A 49 6.33 -7.54 5.28
CA PHE A 49 6.40 -6.49 4.27
C PHE A 49 7.80 -6.39 3.66
N GLU A 50 8.86 -6.43 4.47
CA GLU A 50 10.24 -6.46 3.99
C GLU A 50 10.50 -7.65 3.06
N ARG A 51 10.01 -8.84 3.42
CA ARG A 51 10.13 -10.04 2.56
C ARG A 51 9.36 -9.90 1.25
N LEU A 52 8.16 -9.31 1.27
CA LEU A 52 7.40 -9.03 0.06
C LEU A 52 8.21 -8.12 -0.88
N VAL A 53 8.75 -7.02 -0.33
CA VAL A 53 9.60 -6.10 -1.09
C VAL A 53 10.85 -6.80 -1.63
N GLU A 54 11.49 -7.67 -0.85
CA GLU A 54 12.66 -8.43 -1.30
C GLU A 54 12.33 -9.41 -2.43
N GLN A 55 11.21 -10.13 -2.34
CA GLN A 55 10.73 -11.04 -3.38
C GLN A 55 10.41 -10.27 -4.67
N MET A 56 9.69 -9.15 -4.55
CA MET A 56 9.40 -8.28 -5.68
C MET A 56 10.68 -7.82 -6.36
N ASN A 57 11.66 -7.30 -5.60
CA ASN A 57 12.93 -6.83 -6.16
C ASN A 57 13.67 -7.93 -6.96
N LYS A 58 13.62 -9.19 -6.51
CA LYS A 58 14.22 -10.32 -7.25
C LYS A 58 13.50 -10.56 -8.58
N GLY A 59 12.17 -10.60 -8.59
CA GLY A 59 11.38 -10.74 -9.81
C GLY A 59 11.63 -9.61 -10.81
N PHE A 60 11.83 -8.38 -10.33
CA PHE A 60 12.18 -7.22 -11.15
C PHE A 60 13.57 -7.32 -11.79
N GLU A 61 14.58 -7.78 -11.05
CA GLU A 61 15.92 -7.97 -11.60
C GLU A 61 15.93 -8.99 -12.75
N GLU A 62 15.10 -10.03 -12.67
CA GLU A 62 14.91 -10.98 -13.77
C GLU A 62 14.19 -10.35 -14.97
N ALA A 63 13.09 -9.62 -14.72
CA ALA A 63 12.35 -8.92 -15.78
C ALA A 63 13.24 -7.88 -16.49
N ARG A 64 14.12 -7.19 -15.77
CA ARG A 64 15.09 -6.24 -16.33
C ARG A 64 16.10 -6.92 -17.25
N LYS A 65 16.56 -8.13 -16.91
CA LYS A 65 17.46 -8.92 -17.76
C LYS A 65 16.76 -9.39 -19.04
N GLU A 66 15.52 -9.84 -18.94
CA GLU A 66 14.70 -10.21 -20.10
C GLU A 66 14.47 -9.02 -21.02
N ARG A 67 14.19 -7.83 -20.46
CA ARG A 67 14.09 -6.58 -21.23
C ARG A 67 15.37 -6.27 -22.00
N LEU A 68 16.55 -6.32 -21.37
CA LEU A 68 17.82 -6.05 -22.06
C LEU A 68 18.02 -6.95 -23.28
N GLN A 69 17.55 -8.20 -23.22
CA GLN A 69 17.60 -9.13 -24.34
C GLN A 69 16.57 -8.80 -25.43
N ILE A 70 15.41 -8.28 -25.05
CA ILE A 70 14.36 -7.83 -25.98
C ILE A 70 14.81 -6.53 -26.69
N ASP A 71 15.31 -5.54 -25.95
CA ASP A 71 15.80 -4.27 -26.49
C ASP A 71 16.98 -4.47 -27.47
N ALA A 72 17.94 -5.34 -27.13
CA ALA A 72 19.06 -5.68 -28.02
C ALA A 72 18.61 -6.35 -29.34
N LYS A 73 17.51 -7.11 -29.32
CA LYS A 73 16.91 -7.70 -30.54
C LYS A 73 16.13 -6.65 -31.35
N LEU A 74 15.62 -5.60 -30.70
CA LEU A 74 14.79 -4.56 -31.29
C LEU A 74 15.57 -3.40 -31.93
N GLU A 75 16.82 -3.12 -31.55
CA GLU A 75 17.68 -2.20 -32.32
C GLU A 75 17.76 -2.59 -33.81
N THR A 76 17.57 -3.88 -34.11
CA THR A 76 17.50 -4.45 -35.45
C THR A 76 16.15 -4.28 -36.16
N ILE A 77 15.05 -3.98 -35.45
CA ILE A 77 13.66 -3.96 -35.98
C ILE A 77 13.02 -2.60 -35.61
N GLY A 78 13.11 -1.64 -36.54
CA GLY A 78 12.98 -0.20 -36.28
C GLY A 78 11.74 0.32 -35.51
N ARG A 79 12.00 1.45 -34.81
CA ARG A 79 11.21 2.43 -34.01
C ARG A 79 9.67 2.48 -34.02
N ARG A 80 8.93 1.82 -34.92
CA ARG A 80 7.45 1.83 -34.93
C ARG A 80 6.82 0.95 -33.83
N SER A 81 7.63 0.17 -33.12
CA SER A 81 7.22 -0.76 -32.06
C SER A 81 7.13 -0.15 -30.65
N GLY A 82 7.55 1.11 -30.44
CA GLY A 82 7.77 1.68 -29.09
C GLY A 82 6.55 1.66 -28.17
N VAL A 83 5.39 2.15 -28.62
CA VAL A 83 4.16 2.23 -27.81
C VAL A 83 3.59 0.85 -27.48
N ASN A 84 3.70 -0.10 -28.41
CA ASN A 84 3.20 -1.46 -28.19
C ASN A 84 4.13 -2.26 -27.25
N LEU A 85 5.43 -1.96 -27.28
CA LEU A 85 6.42 -2.51 -26.35
C LEU A 85 6.20 -1.98 -24.93
N GLU A 86 5.95 -0.68 -24.78
CA GLU A 86 5.70 -0.07 -23.47
C GLU A 86 4.51 -0.73 -22.76
N ASN A 87 3.41 -0.93 -23.49
CA ASN A 87 2.26 -1.67 -22.97
C ASN A 87 2.61 -3.13 -22.67
N THR A 88 3.36 -3.81 -23.55
CA THR A 88 3.80 -5.20 -23.30
C THR A 88 4.62 -5.32 -22.03
N ILE A 89 5.54 -4.39 -21.81
CA ILE A 89 6.37 -4.34 -20.60
C ILE A 89 5.50 -4.10 -19.37
N LEU A 90 4.55 -3.17 -19.44
CA LEU A 90 3.63 -2.91 -18.34
C LEU A 90 2.82 -4.17 -17.98
N TYR A 91 2.31 -4.89 -19.00
CA TYR A 91 1.62 -6.16 -18.79
C TYR A 91 2.52 -7.23 -18.19
N LEU A 92 3.77 -7.34 -18.64
CA LEU A 92 4.74 -8.28 -18.05
C LEU A 92 5.06 -7.93 -16.60
N LEU A 93 5.14 -6.64 -16.25
CA LEU A 93 5.32 -6.22 -14.86
C LEU A 93 4.12 -6.59 -14.00
N GLN A 94 2.90 -6.36 -14.49
CA GLN A 94 1.67 -6.78 -13.81
C GLN A 94 1.61 -8.31 -13.64
N ASP A 95 1.93 -9.07 -14.68
CA ASP A 95 1.94 -10.53 -14.66
C ASP A 95 3.03 -11.09 -13.71
N LYS A 96 4.23 -10.51 -13.70
CA LYS A 96 5.30 -10.87 -12.75
C LYS A 96 4.87 -10.62 -11.30
N LEU A 97 4.13 -9.54 -11.01
CA LEU A 97 3.57 -9.33 -9.67
C LEU A 97 2.65 -10.47 -9.27
N ILE A 98 1.77 -10.91 -10.17
CA ILE A 98 0.86 -12.04 -9.96
C ILE A 98 1.63 -13.37 -9.80
N GLN A 99 2.78 -13.54 -10.44
CA GLN A 99 3.57 -14.77 -10.38
C GLN A 99 4.49 -14.87 -9.15
N GLU A 100 4.99 -13.75 -8.62
CA GLU A 100 5.88 -13.67 -7.45
C GLU A 100 5.14 -13.83 -6.10
N ASN A 101 4.23 -14.81 -6.02
CA ASN A 101 3.54 -15.20 -4.78
C ASN A 101 2.46 -14.21 -4.29
N ILE A 102 1.97 -13.32 -5.16
CA ILE A 102 0.79 -12.48 -4.93
C ILE A 102 -0.33 -13.06 -5.78
N GLN A 103 -1.39 -13.59 -5.17
CA GLN A 103 -2.49 -14.14 -5.98
C GLN A 103 -3.20 -13.00 -6.72
N GLU A 104 -3.67 -13.24 -7.94
CA GLU A 104 -4.45 -12.24 -8.71
C GLU A 104 -5.66 -11.71 -7.91
N SER A 105 -6.25 -12.55 -7.06
CA SER A 105 -7.33 -12.19 -6.13
C SER A 105 -6.93 -11.16 -5.06
N GLU A 106 -5.64 -10.99 -4.79
CA GLU A 106 -5.10 -10.04 -3.83
C GLU A 106 -4.89 -8.65 -4.44
N ILE A 107 -4.85 -8.52 -5.77
CA ILE A 107 -4.72 -7.22 -6.46
C ILE A 107 -6.07 -6.81 -7.03
N LYS A 108 -6.61 -5.70 -6.56
CA LYS A 108 -7.87 -5.12 -7.03
C LYS A 108 -7.66 -3.73 -7.58
N LYS A 109 -8.22 -3.48 -8.76
CA LYS A 109 -8.30 -2.11 -9.31
C LYS A 109 -9.48 -1.37 -8.69
N GLU A 110 -9.22 -0.25 -8.02
CA GLU A 110 -10.24 0.62 -7.42
C GLU A 110 -10.41 1.91 -8.22
N TYR A 111 -11.66 2.30 -8.45
CA TYR A 111 -11.99 3.55 -9.13
C TYR A 111 -12.25 4.65 -8.10
N LEU A 112 -11.58 5.78 -8.26
CA LEU A 112 -11.65 6.93 -7.38
C LEU A 112 -12.31 8.12 -8.10
N ILE A 113 -13.21 8.80 -7.41
CA ILE A 113 -13.95 9.95 -7.92
C ILE A 113 -14.02 11.04 -6.85
N ASP A 114 -13.36 12.17 -7.10
CA ASP A 114 -13.46 13.36 -6.26
C ASP A 114 -14.68 14.20 -6.66
N LYS A 115 -15.87 13.78 -6.24
CA LYS A 115 -17.16 14.42 -6.59
C LYS A 115 -17.24 15.89 -6.16
N GLU A 116 -16.51 16.27 -5.11
CA GLU A 116 -16.58 17.59 -4.49
C GLU A 116 -15.37 18.47 -4.85
N GLY A 117 -14.26 17.89 -5.30
CA GLY A 117 -13.01 18.59 -5.59
C GLY A 117 -12.26 18.98 -4.32
N LYS A 118 -12.22 18.08 -3.32
CA LYS A 118 -11.55 18.35 -2.03
C LYS A 118 -10.05 18.09 -2.09
N ILE A 119 -9.62 17.15 -2.93
CA ILE A 119 -8.24 16.66 -3.02
C ILE A 119 -7.66 17.04 -4.38
N PHE A 120 -8.46 16.83 -5.43
CA PHE A 120 -8.20 17.29 -6.78
C PHE A 120 -9.24 18.36 -7.16
N TRP A 121 -9.69 18.38 -8.41
CA TRP A 121 -10.80 19.20 -8.86
C TRP A 121 -12.11 18.41 -8.89
N LYS A 122 -13.22 19.14 -8.93
CA LYS A 122 -14.55 18.56 -8.91
C LYS A 122 -14.76 17.59 -10.08
N ASN A 123 -15.29 16.40 -9.77
CA ASN A 123 -15.50 15.28 -10.66
C ASN A 123 -14.21 14.72 -11.28
N TYR A 124 -13.06 14.92 -10.65
CA TYR A 124 -11.84 14.22 -11.03
C TYR A 124 -12.03 12.71 -10.85
N ASN A 125 -11.65 11.93 -11.86
CA ASN A 125 -11.72 10.49 -11.87
C ASN A 125 -10.33 9.90 -12.14
N THR A 126 -9.99 8.86 -11.38
CA THR A 126 -8.74 8.11 -11.52
C THR A 126 -8.96 6.69 -11.03
N ASP A 127 -7.96 5.85 -11.21
CA ASP A 127 -7.91 4.51 -10.64
C ASP A 127 -6.62 4.30 -9.88
N ILE A 128 -6.60 3.28 -9.03
CA ILE A 128 -5.41 2.83 -8.30
C ILE A 128 -5.47 1.32 -8.12
N ASP A 129 -4.32 0.65 -8.26
CA ASP A 129 -4.23 -0.77 -7.96
C ASP A 129 -4.04 -0.95 -6.44
N VAL A 130 -4.80 -1.86 -5.84
CA VAL A 130 -4.84 -2.10 -4.40
C VAL A 130 -4.47 -3.53 -4.13
N LEU A 131 -3.34 -3.73 -3.46
CA LEU A 131 -2.89 -5.03 -2.99
C LEU A 131 -3.37 -5.25 -1.55
N ILE A 132 -4.15 -6.31 -1.35
CA ILE A 132 -4.61 -6.76 -0.04
C ILE A 132 -3.95 -8.09 0.28
N LYS A 133 -2.97 -8.08 1.19
CA LYS A 133 -2.23 -9.29 1.58
C LYS A 133 -1.96 -9.30 3.07
N ASP A 134 -2.21 -10.44 3.72
CA ASP A 134 -2.04 -10.60 5.18
C ASP A 134 -2.74 -9.51 6.02
N SER A 135 -3.93 -9.07 5.59
CA SER A 135 -4.69 -7.95 6.18
C SER A 135 -4.04 -6.56 6.04
N LYS A 136 -2.97 -6.43 5.24
CA LYS A 136 -2.44 -5.12 4.83
C LYS A 136 -3.07 -4.65 3.53
N THR A 137 -3.37 -3.36 3.46
CA THR A 137 -3.78 -2.67 2.24
C THR A 137 -2.63 -1.81 1.74
N ILE A 138 -2.06 -2.15 0.59
CA ILE A 138 -1.00 -1.40 -0.06
C ILE A 138 -1.57 -0.81 -1.35
N LEU A 139 -1.45 0.51 -1.51
CA LEU A 139 -1.83 1.15 -2.77
C LEU A 139 -0.63 1.19 -3.71
N ILE A 140 -0.84 0.76 -4.94
CA ILE A 140 0.19 0.53 -5.94
C ILE A 140 -0.13 1.36 -7.18
N GLU A 141 0.88 2.06 -7.66
CA GLU A 141 0.89 2.67 -8.99
C GLU A 141 1.93 1.95 -9.84
N ILE A 142 1.53 1.43 -11.00
CA ILE A 142 2.44 0.74 -11.92
C ILE A 142 2.63 1.62 -13.16
N LYS A 143 3.88 1.98 -13.44
CA LYS A 143 4.25 2.77 -14.62
C LYS A 143 5.49 2.20 -15.28
N TYR A 144 5.64 2.46 -16.58
CA TYR A 144 6.90 2.17 -17.27
C TYR A 144 8.07 2.96 -16.65
N SER A 145 7.91 4.27 -16.54
CA SER A 145 8.83 5.18 -15.89
C SER A 145 8.10 6.03 -14.86
N ALA A 146 8.76 6.35 -13.75
CA ALA A 146 8.23 7.23 -12.73
C ALA A 146 9.16 8.43 -12.46
N ASP A 147 8.55 9.56 -12.11
CA ASP A 147 9.25 10.74 -11.61
C ASP A 147 8.58 11.32 -10.34
N ASN A 148 9.06 12.48 -9.89
CA ASN A 148 8.57 13.12 -8.67
C ASN A 148 7.06 13.48 -8.74
N ARG A 149 6.53 13.74 -9.94
CA ARG A 149 5.11 14.05 -10.16
C ARG A 149 4.26 12.81 -9.98
N ASP A 150 4.77 11.64 -10.39
CA ASP A 150 4.09 10.35 -10.15
C ASP A 150 4.04 10.03 -8.65
N GLY A 151 5.14 10.32 -7.92
CA GLY A 151 5.17 10.27 -6.46
C GLY A 151 4.09 11.14 -5.81
N TYR A 152 4.00 12.41 -6.24
CA TYR A 152 2.97 13.32 -5.75
C TYR A 152 1.55 12.85 -6.11
N HIS A 153 1.35 12.35 -7.34
CA HIS A 153 0.05 11.87 -7.80
C HIS A 153 -0.43 10.66 -6.99
N LEU A 154 0.47 9.70 -6.69
CA LEU A 154 0.16 8.56 -5.82
C LEU A 154 -0.25 9.02 -4.42
N LEU A 155 0.44 10.00 -3.83
CA LEU A 155 0.05 10.58 -2.54
C LEU A 155 -1.36 11.18 -2.58
N LYS A 156 -1.73 11.86 -3.67
CA LYS A 156 -3.07 12.42 -3.83
C LYS A 156 -4.14 11.36 -4.10
N ASN A 157 -3.83 10.33 -4.87
CA ASN A 157 -4.73 9.19 -5.01
C ASN A 157 -4.95 8.48 -3.68
N ALA A 158 -3.92 8.39 -2.84
CA ALA A 158 -4.01 7.80 -1.52
C ALA A 158 -4.89 8.62 -0.55
N GLU A 159 -4.77 9.95 -0.58
CA GLU A 159 -5.71 10.85 0.11
C GLU A 159 -7.15 10.62 -0.38
N LEU A 160 -7.35 10.48 -1.70
CA LEU A 160 -8.67 10.30 -2.30
C LEU A 160 -9.28 8.93 -1.99
N PHE A 161 -8.46 7.89 -1.97
CA PHE A 161 -8.85 6.56 -1.51
C PHE A 161 -9.38 6.61 -0.07
N LYS A 162 -8.61 7.22 0.85
CA LYS A 162 -9.01 7.40 2.25
C LYS A 162 -10.33 8.15 2.37
N TYR A 163 -10.46 9.26 1.63
CA TYR A 163 -11.68 10.07 1.67
C TYR A 163 -12.90 9.33 1.13
N GLN A 164 -12.75 8.62 0.00
CA GLN A 164 -13.87 7.96 -0.67
C GLN A 164 -14.34 6.71 0.08
N PHE A 165 -13.42 5.90 0.59
CA PHE A 165 -13.74 4.61 1.21
C PHE A 165 -13.74 4.65 2.74
N ASN A 166 -13.28 5.75 3.35
CA ASN A 166 -13.10 5.88 4.80
C ASN A 166 -12.27 4.71 5.38
N GLN A 167 -11.23 4.32 4.64
CA GLN A 167 -10.36 3.18 4.93
C GLN A 167 -8.90 3.64 4.93
N GLU A 168 -8.15 3.23 5.95
CA GLU A 168 -6.70 3.44 6.03
C GLU A 168 -5.93 2.44 5.16
N TYR A 169 -4.71 2.81 4.77
CA TYR A 169 -3.77 1.94 4.05
C TYR A 169 -2.45 1.86 4.81
N ASP A 170 -1.72 0.76 4.63
CA ASP A 170 -0.48 0.45 5.34
C ASP A 170 0.77 0.87 4.57
N GLY A 171 0.67 1.06 3.25
CA GLY A 171 1.80 1.43 2.41
C GLY A 171 1.41 1.99 1.06
N LEU A 172 2.36 2.71 0.47
CA LEU A 172 2.31 3.20 -0.91
C LEU A 172 3.50 2.63 -1.67
N MET A 173 3.27 2.24 -2.91
CA MET A 173 4.32 1.69 -3.76
C MET A 173 4.17 2.24 -5.18
N ILE A 174 5.28 2.72 -5.74
CA ILE A 174 5.40 2.94 -7.18
C ILE A 174 6.27 1.83 -7.73
N ILE A 175 5.74 1.15 -8.73
CA ILE A 175 6.40 0.09 -9.45
C ILE A 175 6.73 0.63 -10.82
N CYS A 176 8.02 0.70 -11.14
CA CYS A 176 8.47 1.13 -12.45
C CYS A 176 9.80 0.50 -12.84
N LEU A 177 10.10 0.50 -14.13
CA LEU A 177 11.40 0.07 -14.63
C LEU A 177 12.47 1.14 -14.53
N GLU A 178 12.06 2.40 -14.67
CA GLU A 178 12.98 3.54 -14.71
C GLU A 178 12.46 4.67 -13.83
N ILE A 179 13.31 5.16 -12.92
CA ILE A 179 13.05 6.38 -12.17
C ILE A 179 13.80 7.51 -12.86
N THR A 180 13.06 8.48 -13.38
CA THR A 180 13.64 9.67 -14.03
C THR A 180 13.59 10.84 -13.05
N GLN A 181 14.75 11.37 -12.67
CA GLN A 181 14.81 12.62 -11.92
C GLN A 181 14.70 13.80 -12.88
N PHE A 182 13.50 14.37 -13.01
CA PHE A 182 13.39 15.75 -13.47
C PHE A 182 13.72 16.67 -12.30
N ASN A 183 14.99 17.11 -12.24
CA ASN A 183 15.38 18.26 -11.44
C ASN A 183 14.93 19.51 -12.21
N LEU A 184 13.84 20.13 -11.76
CA LEU A 184 13.52 21.53 -12.10
C LEU A 184 14.36 22.45 -11.21
#